data_AF-A0A2D6VIA2-F1
#
_entry.id   AF-A0A2D6VIA2-F1
#
_cell.length_a   1.000
_cell.length_b   1.000
_cell.length_c   1.000
_cell.angle_alpha   90.00
_cell.angle_beta   90.00
_cell.angle_gamma   90.00
#
_symmetry.space_group_name_H-M   'P 1'
#
loop_
_entity.id
_entity.type
_entity.pdbx_description
1 polymer ?
#
loop_
_entity_poly.entity_id
_entity_poly.type
_entity_poly.pdbx_seq_one_letter_code
_entity_poly.pdbx_strand_id
1 'polypeptide(L)'
;MPSLKVRNLLPLTILAMLASGLTAKIKLVNGDDICLVGAGMGSRMIHYGHFETEIYIHHSDLNLKIRNLCDEGNTPGFRPHPSRNQEEQYAFPGAKELIHDSLKAGTKPKGHFPTPDQWLSDLNAEVVLCFFGFNSS
;
A
#
# COMPACT_ATOMS: atom_id res chain seq x y z
N MET A 1 -13.79 27.09 -47.11
CA MET A 1 -13.33 26.63 -45.78
C MET A 1 -14.41 25.75 -45.18
N PRO A 2 -14.19 24.46 -44.89
CA PRO A 2 -15.24 23.61 -44.32
C PRO A 2 -15.45 24.00 -42.86
N SER A 3 -16.67 24.40 -42.50
CA SER A 3 -17.05 24.71 -41.13
C SER A 3 -17.23 23.42 -40.34
N LEU A 4 -16.39 23.20 -39.34
CA LEU A 4 -16.47 22.04 -38.45
C LEU A 4 -17.76 22.19 -37.60
N LYS A 5 -18.81 21.44 -37.93
CA LYS A 5 -20.08 21.48 -37.19
C LYS A 5 -19.89 20.90 -35.79
N VAL A 6 -20.46 21.55 -34.77
CA VAL A 6 -20.44 21.15 -33.34
C VAL A 6 -20.84 19.68 -33.12
N ARG A 7 -21.68 19.11 -33.99
CA ARG A 7 -22.08 17.70 -33.95
C ARG A 7 -20.93 16.71 -34.18
N ASN A 8 -19.86 17.13 -34.83
CA ASN A 8 -18.66 16.31 -35.08
C ASN A 8 -17.64 16.40 -33.94
N LEU A 9 -17.81 17.33 -32.98
CA LEU A 9 -16.94 17.45 -31.81
C LEU A 9 -17.26 16.40 -30.73
N LEU A 10 -18.55 16.07 -30.54
CA LEU A 10 -18.99 15.12 -29.51
C LEU A 10 -18.36 13.72 -29.60
N PRO A 11 -18.35 13.04 -30.78
CA PRO A 11 -17.69 11.73 -30.90
C PRO A 11 -16.16 11.83 -30.78
N LEU A 12 -15.57 12.97 -31.15
CA LEU A 12 -14.13 13.21 -31.04
C LEU A 12 -13.68 13.37 -29.58
N THR A 13 -14.48 14.02 -28.75
CA THR A 13 -14.25 14.12 -27.29
C THR A 13 -14.39 12.76 -26.59
N ILE A 14 -15.35 11.91 -26.99
CA ILE A 14 -15.52 10.58 -26.42
C ILE A 14 -14.32 9.68 -26.76
N LEU A 15 -13.82 9.74 -28.00
CA LEU A 15 -12.64 8.99 -28.41
C LEU A 15 -11.35 9.44 -27.69
N ALA A 16 -11.20 10.75 -27.42
CA ALA A 16 -10.07 11.28 -26.66
C ALA A 16 -10.08 10.85 -25.18
N MET A 17 -11.26 10.72 -24.57
CA MET A 17 -11.41 10.19 -23.21
C MET A 17 -11.09 8.70 -23.11
N LEU A 18 -11.42 7.90 -24.13
CA LEU A 18 -11.07 6.47 -24.18
C LEU A 18 -9.57 6.21 -24.43
N ALA A 19 -8.88 7.11 -25.13
CA ALA A 19 -7.44 7.02 -25.37
C ALA A 19 -6.59 7.44 -24.14
N SER A 20 -7.21 8.12 -23.18
CA SER A 20 -6.59 8.48 -21.90
C SER A 20 -6.68 7.29 -20.94
N GLY A 21 -6.05 6.17 -21.30
CA GLY A 21 -5.81 5.09 -20.35
C GLY A 21 -4.99 5.67 -19.21
N LEU A 22 -5.62 5.84 -18.04
CA LEU A 22 -4.97 6.40 -16.86
C LEU A 22 -3.95 5.36 -16.36
N THR A 23 -2.73 5.43 -16.89
CA THR A 23 -1.60 4.68 -16.33
C THR A 23 -1.22 5.38 -15.03
N ALA A 24 -1.73 4.86 -13.92
CA ALA A 24 -1.27 5.26 -12.60
C ALA A 24 0.14 4.72 -12.42
N LYS A 25 1.14 5.46 -12.92
CA LYS A 25 2.55 5.18 -12.65
C LYS A 25 2.90 5.83 -11.33
N ILE A 26 3.41 5.02 -10.40
CA ILE A 26 4.03 5.52 -9.18
C ILE A 26 5.31 6.23 -9.61
N LYS A 27 5.40 7.53 -9.31
CA LYS A 27 6.61 8.32 -9.58
C LYS A 27 7.49 8.25 -8.33
N LEU A 28 8.68 7.68 -8.48
CA LEU A 28 9.72 7.73 -7.46
C LEU A 28 10.57 8.98 -7.65
N VAL A 29 10.99 9.59 -6.55
CA VAL A 29 11.93 10.71 -6.51
C VAL A 29 13.15 10.35 -5.65
N ASN A 30 14.23 11.09 -5.85
CA ASN A 30 15.48 10.83 -5.13
C ASN A 30 15.29 11.05 -3.63
N GLY A 31 15.66 10.06 -2.83
CA GLY A 31 15.52 10.11 -1.37
C GLY A 31 14.24 9.47 -0.83
N ASP A 32 13.35 8.94 -1.69
CA ASP A 32 12.12 8.30 -1.24
C ASP A 32 12.39 7.10 -0.32
N ASP A 33 11.67 7.09 0.80
CA ASP A 33 11.55 5.94 1.69
C ASP A 33 10.28 5.16 1.32
N ILE A 34 10.47 4.00 0.70
CA ILE A 34 9.42 3.11 0.20
C ILE A 34 9.10 2.06 1.27
N CYS A 35 7.90 2.12 1.82
CA CYS A 35 7.43 1.13 2.81
C CYS A 35 6.48 0.12 2.17
N LEU A 36 6.78 -1.17 2.33
CA LEU A 36 5.89 -2.27 1.95
C LEU A 36 5.02 -2.62 3.17
N VAL A 37 3.70 -2.61 3.02
CA VAL A 37 2.75 -2.97 4.08
C VAL A 37 1.85 -4.08 3.58
N GLY A 38 1.71 -5.16 4.33
CA GLY A 38 1.00 -6.32 3.81
C GLY A 38 1.03 -7.53 4.71
N ALA A 39 0.62 -8.65 4.13
CA ALA A 39 0.58 -9.94 4.79
C ALA A 39 1.72 -10.87 4.31
N GLY A 40 1.47 -12.18 4.25
CA GLY A 40 2.47 -13.22 4.02
C GLY A 40 3.26 -13.06 2.73
N MET A 41 2.63 -12.69 1.61
CA MET A 41 3.34 -12.47 0.34
C MET A 41 4.48 -11.46 0.51
N GLY A 42 4.18 -10.28 1.06
CA GLY A 42 5.17 -9.23 1.25
C GLY A 42 6.21 -9.62 2.29
N SER A 43 5.82 -10.27 3.38
CA SER A 43 6.74 -10.66 4.46
C SER A 43 7.86 -11.58 3.95
N ARG A 44 7.54 -12.48 3.01
CA ARG A 44 8.47 -13.45 2.44
C ARG A 44 9.38 -12.87 1.35
N MET A 45 9.10 -11.67 0.84
CA MET A 45 9.98 -10.99 -0.13
C MET A 45 11.36 -10.68 0.45
N ILE A 46 11.50 -10.60 1.78
CA ILE A 46 12.81 -10.44 2.42
C ILE A 46 13.73 -11.66 2.20
N HIS A 47 13.16 -12.84 1.96
CA HIS A 47 13.92 -14.06 1.68
C HIS A 47 14.35 -14.16 0.21
N TYR A 48 13.68 -13.39 -0.67
CA TYR A 48 13.89 -13.39 -2.11
C TYR A 48 13.91 -11.95 -2.62
N GLY A 49 15.06 -11.28 -2.45
CA GLY A 49 15.26 -9.86 -2.76
C GLY A 49 15.14 -9.46 -4.24
N HIS A 50 14.49 -10.25 -5.09
CA HIS A 50 14.29 -9.98 -6.50
C HIS A 50 13.60 -8.64 -6.74
N PHE A 51 12.49 -8.38 -6.04
CA PHE A 51 11.74 -7.14 -6.21
C PHE A 51 12.56 -5.89 -5.84
N GLU A 52 13.23 -5.94 -4.69
CA GLU A 52 14.13 -4.87 -4.25
C GLU A 52 15.27 -4.64 -5.24
N THR A 53 15.87 -5.73 -5.74
CA THR A 53 16.94 -5.69 -6.75
C THR A 53 16.46 -5.02 -8.04
N GLU A 54 15.29 -5.40 -8.56
CA GLU A 54 14.73 -4.81 -9.78
C GLU A 54 14.44 -3.31 -9.60
N ILE A 55 13.92 -2.88 -8.44
CA ILE A 55 13.73 -1.45 -8.16
C ILE A 55 15.05 -0.70 -8.23
N TYR A 56 16.10 -1.20 -7.56
CA TYR A 56 17.40 -0.56 -7.55
C TYR A 56 18.08 -0.55 -8.93
N ILE A 57 17.92 -1.60 -9.75
CA ILE A 57 18.45 -1.63 -11.12
C ILE A 57 17.73 -0.59 -11.99
N HIS A 58 16.40 -0.54 -11.93
CA HIS A 58 15.60 0.35 -12.76
C HIS A 58 15.66 1.83 -12.34
N HIS A 59 16.10 2.12 -11.13
CA HIS A 59 16.18 3.48 -10.56
C HIS A 59 17.57 3.74 -9.94
N SER A 60 18.63 3.29 -10.61
CA SER A 60 20.01 3.34 -10.10
C SER A 60 20.55 4.76 -9.86
N ASP A 61 19.91 5.78 -10.43
CA ASP A 61 20.19 7.20 -10.22
C ASP A 61 19.51 7.80 -8.97
N LEU A 62 18.58 7.06 -8.35
CA LEU A 62 17.84 7.49 -7.17
C LEU A 62 18.40 6.83 -5.90
N ASN A 63 18.61 7.64 -4.86
CA ASN A 63 18.94 7.15 -3.52
C ASN A 63 17.66 6.71 -2.77
N LEU A 64 17.17 5.52 -3.07
CA LEU A 64 15.94 4.95 -2.49
C LEU A 64 16.25 4.11 -1.25
N LYS A 65 15.35 4.09 -0.26
CA LYS A 65 15.36 3.10 0.82
C LYS A 65 14.09 2.27 0.79
N ILE A 66 14.21 0.95 0.89
CA ILE A 66 13.06 0.05 0.97
C ILE A 66 12.95 -0.51 2.39
N ARG A 67 11.74 -0.45 2.97
CA ARG A 67 11.41 -0.96 4.30
C ARG A 67 10.25 -1.93 4.22
N ASN A 68 10.47 -3.19 4.61
CA ASN A 68 9.43 -4.20 4.59
C ASN A 68 8.74 -4.29 5.96
N LEU A 69 7.51 -3.80 6.05
CA LEU A 69 6.62 -3.87 7.22
C LEU A 69 5.53 -4.93 7.06
N CYS A 70 5.64 -5.81 6.06
CA CYS A 70 4.70 -6.89 5.87
C CYS A 70 4.93 -7.97 6.92
N ASP A 71 3.84 -8.50 7.49
CA ASP A 71 3.90 -9.53 8.52
C ASP A 71 2.75 -10.52 8.33
N GLU A 72 3.00 -11.80 8.60
CA GLU A 72 2.02 -12.86 8.43
C GLU A 72 0.82 -12.63 9.35
N GLY A 73 -0.39 -12.87 8.83
CA GLY A 73 -1.63 -12.63 9.58
C GLY A 73 -2.08 -11.16 9.64
N ASN A 74 -1.30 -10.20 9.13
CA ASN A 74 -1.80 -8.85 8.91
C ASN A 74 -2.94 -8.84 7.89
N THR A 75 -3.87 -7.91 8.08
CA THR A 75 -4.96 -7.62 7.14
C THR A 75 -5.01 -6.12 6.88
N PRO A 76 -5.79 -5.64 5.90
CA PRO A 76 -5.95 -4.20 5.67
C PRO A 76 -6.42 -3.43 6.91
N GLY A 77 -7.30 -4.04 7.73
CA GLY A 77 -7.91 -3.39 8.90
C GLY A 77 -7.32 -3.79 10.26
N PHE A 78 -6.64 -4.93 10.35
CA PHE A 78 -6.14 -5.49 11.60
C PHE A 78 -4.73 -6.03 11.45
N ARG A 79 -3.80 -5.52 12.25
CA ARG A 79 -2.37 -5.85 12.24
C ARG A 79 -1.95 -6.22 13.66
N PRO A 80 -2.10 -7.48 14.09
CA PRO A 80 -1.96 -7.86 15.49
C PRO A 80 -0.50 -7.77 15.97
N HIS A 81 -0.31 -7.43 17.24
CA HIS A 81 0.98 -7.57 17.90
C HIS A 81 0.77 -7.70 19.42
N PRO A 82 1.36 -8.70 20.11
CA PRO A 82 1.08 -8.97 21.52
C PRO A 82 1.50 -7.82 22.44
N SER A 83 2.47 -7.00 22.02
CA SER A 83 2.96 -5.83 22.76
C SER A 83 2.26 -4.51 22.36
N ARG A 84 1.07 -4.56 21.77
CA ARG A 84 0.19 -3.40 21.51
C ARG A 84 -1.13 -3.54 22.25
N ASN A 85 -1.71 -2.44 22.71
CA ASN A 85 -3.06 -2.46 23.27
C ASN A 85 -4.08 -2.87 22.19
N GLN A 86 -5.24 -3.41 22.60
CA GLN A 86 -6.22 -3.98 21.68
C GLN A 86 -6.64 -3.02 20.55
N GLU A 87 -6.85 -1.74 20.87
CA GLU A 87 -7.32 -0.74 19.91
C GLU A 87 -6.20 -0.28 18.96
N GLU A 88 -4.94 -0.40 19.36
CA GLU A 88 -3.74 -0.07 18.56
C GLU A 88 -3.40 -1.15 17.51
N GLN A 89 -4.15 -2.26 17.51
CA GLN A 89 -4.02 -3.32 16.51
C GLN A 89 -4.83 -3.04 15.25
N TYR A 90 -5.77 -2.09 15.30
CA TYR A 90 -6.56 -1.68 14.15
C TYR A 90 -5.82 -0.62 13.34
N ALA A 91 -5.84 -0.75 12.02
CA ALA A 91 -5.06 0.09 11.12
C ALA A 91 -5.66 1.49 10.90
N PHE A 92 -6.95 1.68 11.19
CA PHE A 92 -7.64 2.97 11.05
C PHE A 92 -8.93 2.98 11.89
N PRO A 93 -9.46 4.17 12.24
CA PRO A 93 -10.75 4.28 12.92
C PRO A 93 -11.87 3.64 12.09
N GLY A 94 -12.66 2.75 12.70
CA GLY A 94 -13.72 2.02 11.98
C GLY A 94 -13.30 0.64 11.44
N ALA A 95 -12.01 0.26 11.53
CA ALA A 95 -11.54 -1.01 10.97
C ALA A 95 -12.09 -2.23 11.74
N LYS A 96 -12.35 -2.09 13.04
CA LYS A 96 -12.90 -3.15 13.90
C LYS A 96 -14.30 -3.55 13.46
N GLU A 97 -15.09 -2.59 13.00
CA GLU A 97 -16.47 -2.76 12.57
C GLU A 97 -16.57 -3.52 11.23
N LEU A 98 -15.49 -3.52 10.43
CA LEU A 98 -15.39 -4.24 9.17
C LEU A 98 -15.08 -5.74 9.34
N ILE A 99 -14.69 -6.16 10.55
CA ILE A 99 -14.37 -7.56 10.85
C ILE A 99 -15.65 -8.28 11.25
N HIS A 100 -15.87 -9.47 10.68
CA HIS A 100 -16.99 -10.32 11.06
C HIS A 100 -16.98 -10.60 12.57
N ASP A 101 -18.14 -10.54 13.23
CA ASP A 101 -18.24 -10.61 14.70
C ASP A 101 -17.56 -11.85 15.30
N SER A 102 -17.63 -12.99 14.62
CA SER A 102 -16.98 -14.23 15.06
C SER A 102 -15.45 -14.23 15.00
N LEU A 103 -14.85 -13.25 14.32
CA LEU A 103 -13.40 -13.13 14.12
C LEU A 103 -12.79 -11.98 14.94
N LYS A 104 -13.61 -11.23 15.69
CA LYS A 104 -13.11 -10.14 16.54
C LYS A 104 -12.28 -10.69 17.69
N ALA A 105 -11.00 -10.35 17.71
CA ALA A 105 -10.09 -10.75 18.78
C ALA A 105 -10.45 -10.08 20.12
N GLY A 106 -10.45 -10.84 21.20
CA GLY A 106 -10.75 -10.39 22.57
C GLY A 106 -9.64 -10.69 23.57
N THR A 107 -8.37 -10.56 23.16
CA THR A 107 -7.20 -11.07 23.91
C THR A 107 -6.63 -10.11 24.95
N LYS A 108 -7.08 -8.84 24.97
CA LYS A 108 -6.65 -7.78 25.91
C LYS A 108 -5.11 -7.65 26.06
N PRO A 109 -4.35 -7.56 24.96
CA PRO A 109 -2.89 -7.41 25.00
C PRO A 109 -2.49 -6.04 25.56
N LYS A 110 -1.26 -5.96 26.08
CA LYS A 110 -0.68 -4.75 26.69
C LYS A 110 0.80 -4.64 26.34
N GLY A 111 1.23 -3.44 25.96
CA GLY A 111 2.63 -3.13 25.72
C GLY A 111 2.82 -1.73 25.13
N HIS A 112 4.03 -1.46 24.63
CA HIS A 112 4.45 -0.15 24.09
C HIS A 112 5.08 -0.28 22.70
N PHE A 113 4.70 -1.30 21.93
CA PHE A 113 5.21 -1.47 20.58
C PHE A 113 4.55 -0.46 19.62
N PRO A 114 5.28 0.13 18.66
CA PRO A 114 4.72 1.17 17.80
C PRO A 114 3.49 0.70 17.01
N THR A 115 2.53 1.60 16.85
CA THR A 115 1.35 1.37 16.02
C THR A 115 1.73 1.29 14.54
N PRO A 116 0.88 0.74 13.66
CA PRO A 116 1.20 0.70 12.23
C PRO A 116 1.45 2.08 11.63
N ASP A 117 0.68 3.08 12.04
CA ASP A 117 0.83 4.46 11.56
C ASP A 117 2.07 5.14 12.15
N GLN A 118 2.43 4.78 13.39
CA GLN A 118 3.68 5.24 13.99
C GLN A 118 4.88 4.69 13.24
N TRP A 119 4.88 3.41 12.84
CA TRP A 119 5.95 2.85 12.00
C TRP A 119 6.11 3.59 10.68
N LEU A 120 5.02 3.91 9.99
CA LEU A 120 5.07 4.69 8.74
C LEU A 120 5.59 6.11 8.96
N SER A 121 5.23 6.72 10.09
CA SER A 121 5.69 8.07 10.46
C SER A 121 7.18 8.08 10.80
N ASP A 122 7.63 7.15 11.64
CA ASP A 122 9.03 7.04 12.07
C ASP A 122 9.97 6.72 10.90
N LEU A 123 9.47 5.97 9.91
CA LEU A 123 10.18 5.64 8.68
C LEU A 123 10.06 6.69 7.58
N ASN A 124 9.31 7.77 7.78
CA ASN A 124 9.05 8.82 6.79
C ASN A 124 8.57 8.24 5.46
N ALA A 125 7.57 7.36 5.49
CA ALA A 125 7.09 6.65 4.32
C ALA A 125 6.48 7.60 3.26
N GLU A 126 7.25 7.95 2.23
CA GLU A 126 6.80 8.77 1.10
C GLU A 126 5.97 7.92 0.11
N VAL A 127 6.34 6.65 -0.03
CA VAL A 127 5.64 5.69 -0.88
C VAL A 127 5.24 4.47 -0.06
N VAL A 128 3.94 4.17 -0.02
CA VAL A 128 3.41 2.97 0.64
C VAL A 128 2.88 1.99 -0.41
N LEU A 129 3.48 0.80 -0.48
CA LEU A 129 3.06 -0.29 -1.37
C LEU A 129 2.32 -1.37 -0.56
N CYS A 130 1.05 -1.62 -0.90
CA CYS A 130 0.18 -2.52 -0.14
C CYS A 130 0.09 -3.93 -0.74
N PHE A 131 0.49 -4.96 0.02
CA PHE A 131 0.43 -6.38 -0.35
C PHE A 131 -0.63 -7.13 0.47
N PHE A 132 -1.90 -6.84 0.19
CA PHE A 132 -3.05 -7.53 0.79
C PHE A 132 -3.87 -8.27 -0.28
N GLY A 133 -4.47 -9.41 0.06
CA GLY A 133 -5.40 -10.12 -0.83
C GLY A 133 -5.30 -11.64 -0.78
N PHE A 134 -5.93 -12.30 -1.75
CA PHE A 134 -6.27 -13.73 -1.73
C PHE A 134 -5.06 -14.70 -1.71
N ASN A 135 -3.87 -14.24 -2.11
CA ASN A 135 -2.62 -15.01 -2.11
C ASN A 135 -1.59 -14.44 -1.11
N SER A 136 -2.05 -13.99 0.06
CA SER A 136 -1.16 -13.41 1.07
C SER A 136 -1.14 -14.21 2.37
N SER A 137 -1.60 -15.46 2.32
CA SER A 137 -1.36 -16.53 3.31
C SER A 137 0.03 -17.11 3.13
#